data_AF-A0A352VXP3-F1
#
_entry.id   AF-A0A352VXP3-F1
#
_cell.length_a   1.000
_cell.length_b   1.000
_cell.length_c   1.000
_cell.angle_alpha   90.00
_cell.angle_beta   90.00
_cell.angle_gamma   90.00
#
_symmetry.space_group_name_H-M   'P 1'
#
loop_
_entity.id
_entity.type
_entity.pdbx_description
1 polymer ?
#
loop_
_entity_poly.entity_id
_entity_poly.type
_entity_poly.pdbx_seq_one_letter_code
_entity_poly.pdbx_strand_id
1 'polypeptide(L)'
;MKEEMTYEEYHALTLQAVDEYNNDDYRQALEKFSRLEKANFNNRKIHEVLCYIYLNLGDFRQAQKQYDIYLKLAAEENPHLRLPRSFSEVITECGDMKETETEYTQIMKTEPADSSSVDFEIPIKLCLLYINKGDYKKAEEIISGFKNRFYPHKS
;
A
#
# COMPACT_ATOMS: atom_id res chain seq x y z
N MET A 1 20.56 26.67 -4.45
CA MET A 1 21.15 25.66 -3.55
C MET A 1 19.99 24.96 -2.87
N LYS A 2 19.92 23.63 -2.88
CA LYS A 2 18.96 22.93 -2.02
C LYS A 2 19.53 23.04 -0.61
N GLU A 3 18.85 23.75 0.28
CA GLU A 3 19.23 23.77 1.69
C GLU A 3 19.05 22.34 2.22
N GLU A 4 20.16 21.73 2.62
CA GLU A 4 20.15 20.44 3.31
C GLU A 4 19.70 20.67 4.74
N MET A 5 18.72 19.89 5.18
CA MET A 5 18.18 19.95 6.53
C MET A 5 19.28 19.58 7.53
N THR A 6 19.47 20.40 8.56
CA THR A 6 20.44 20.11 9.62
C THR A 6 20.01 18.89 10.45
N TYR A 7 20.94 18.28 11.18
CA TYR A 7 20.63 17.16 12.07
C TYR A 7 19.57 17.53 13.13
N GLU A 8 19.67 18.73 13.72
CA GLU A 8 18.74 19.20 14.74
C GLU A 8 17.33 19.40 14.16
N GLU A 9 17.22 19.99 12.96
CA GLU A 9 15.94 20.14 12.26
C GLU A 9 15.34 18.78 11.87
N TYR A 10 16.17 17.85 11.38
CA TYR A 10 15.71 16.51 11.02
C TYR A 10 15.22 15.74 12.24
N HIS A 11 15.95 15.82 13.37
CA HIS A 11 15.56 15.18 14.61
C HIS A 11 14.25 15.76 15.17
N ALA A 12 14.14 17.09 15.24
CA ALA A 12 12.93 17.76 15.72
C ALA A 12 11.71 17.43 14.82
N LEU A 13 11.90 17.44 13.50
CA LEU A 13 10.86 17.07 12.54
C LEU A 13 10.43 15.61 12.70
N THR A 14 11.36 14.70 12.99
CA THR A 14 11.07 13.28 13.25
C THR A 14 10.20 13.10 14.49
N LEU A 15 10.52 13.79 15.59
CA LEU A 15 9.72 13.73 16.82
C LEU A 15 8.28 14.22 16.57
N GLN A 16 8.12 15.37 15.91
CA GLN A 16 6.79 15.91 15.58
C GLN A 16 6.00 14.97 14.65
N ALA A 17 6.66 14.39 13.64
CA ALA A 17 6.00 13.47 12.71
C ALA A 17 5.51 12.21 13.42
N VAL A 18 6.30 11.67 14.35
CA VAL A 18 5.95 10.49 15.14
C VAL A 18 4.81 10.80 16.12
N ASP A 19 4.84 11.96 16.78
CA ASP A 19 3.77 12.38 17.69
C ASP A 19 2.44 12.52 16.95
N GLU A 20 2.44 13.13 15.76
CA GLU A 20 1.23 13.25 14.92
C GLU A 20 0.74 11.88 14.44
N TYR A 21 1.66 10.99 14.04
CA TYR A 21 1.30 9.63 13.66
C TYR A 21 0.64 8.86 14.82
N ASN A 22 1.20 8.97 16.04
CA ASN A 22 0.68 8.29 17.22
C ASN A 22 -0.67 8.86 17.71
N ASN A 23 -0.98 10.11 17.35
CA ASN A 23 -2.27 10.75 17.65
C ASN A 23 -3.31 10.55 16.53
N ASP A 24 -3.05 9.67 15.57
CA ASP A 24 -3.91 9.43 14.38
C ASP A 24 -4.09 10.67 13.48
N ASP A 25 -3.24 11.69 13.63
CA ASP A 25 -3.23 12.91 12.81
C ASP A 25 -2.53 12.67 11.45
N TYR A 26 -2.97 11.64 10.73
CA TYR A 26 -2.29 11.10 9.55
C TYR A 26 -2.01 12.12 8.44
N ARG A 27 -2.84 13.17 8.30
CA ARG A 27 -2.61 14.24 7.32
C ARG A 27 -1.42 15.13 7.68
N GLN A 28 -1.27 15.46 8.97
CA GLN A 28 -0.15 16.28 9.43
C GLN A 28 1.13 15.44 9.44
N ALA A 29 1.03 14.19 9.88
CA ALA A 29 2.12 13.22 9.83
C ALA A 29 2.61 13.04 8.38
N LEU A 30 1.70 12.91 7.40
CA LEU A 30 2.05 12.77 5.99
C LEU A 30 2.93 13.92 5.48
N GLU A 31 2.60 15.16 5.83
CA GLU A 31 3.37 16.34 5.40
C GLU A 31 4.81 16.26 5.93
N LYS A 32 4.98 15.91 7.21
CA LYS A 32 6.29 15.84 7.85
C LYS A 32 7.09 14.64 7.37
N PHE A 33 6.49 13.46 7.27
CA PHE A 33 7.15 12.28 6.71
C PHE A 33 7.55 12.47 5.24
N SER A 34 6.75 13.20 4.45
CA SER A 34 7.11 13.59 3.08
C SER A 34 8.33 14.52 3.02
N ARG A 35 8.51 15.38 4.03
CA ARG A 35 9.73 16.21 4.16
C ARG A 35 10.93 15.38 4.61
N LEU A 36 10.74 14.43 5.54
CA LEU A 36 11.78 13.50 5.98
C LEU A 36 12.24 12.59 4.82
N GLU A 37 11.31 12.12 3.97
CA GLU A 37 11.61 11.35 2.75
C GLU A 37 12.50 12.15 1.79
N LYS A 38 12.16 13.43 1.55
CA LYS A 38 12.97 14.32 0.69
C LYS A 38 14.37 14.56 1.25
N ALA A 39 14.51 14.64 2.57
CA ALA A 39 15.78 14.87 3.25
C ALA A 39 16.64 13.61 3.29
N ASN A 40 16.04 12.42 3.47
CA ASN A 40 16.74 11.15 3.51
C ASN A 40 15.90 10.03 2.92
N PHE A 41 15.94 9.91 1.59
CA PHE A 41 15.21 8.89 0.83
C PHE A 41 15.70 7.47 1.12
N ASN A 42 16.95 7.28 1.55
CA ASN A 42 17.47 5.93 1.81
C ASN A 42 17.07 5.41 3.20
N ASN A 43 16.34 6.19 4.00
CA ASN A 43 15.85 5.72 5.29
C ASN A 43 14.61 4.84 5.09
N ARG A 44 14.83 3.52 5.07
CA ARG A 44 13.79 2.51 4.92
C ARG A 44 12.61 2.70 5.89
N LYS A 45 12.84 3.15 7.12
CA LYS A 45 11.78 3.32 8.12
C LYS A 45 10.76 4.38 7.73
N ILE A 46 11.18 5.43 7.00
CA ILE A 46 10.28 6.47 6.51
C ILE A 46 9.26 5.88 5.53
N HIS A 47 9.73 5.06 4.60
CA HIS A 47 8.86 4.42 3.60
C HIS A 47 7.88 3.44 4.24
N GLU A 48 8.30 2.71 5.27
CA GLU A 48 7.39 1.87 6.05
C GLU A 48 6.27 2.71 6.71
N VAL A 49 6.63 3.82 7.37
CA VAL A 49 5.64 4.67 8.05
C VAL A 49 4.74 5.41 7.04
N LEU A 50 5.29 5.90 5.92
CA LEU A 50 4.48 6.48 4.84
C LEU A 50 3.49 5.48 4.26
N CYS A 51 3.88 4.22 4.09
CA CYS A 51 2.96 3.15 3.71
C CYS A 51 1.78 3.08 4.69
N TYR A 52 2.05 2.99 6.00
CA TYR A 52 0.99 2.98 7.02
C TYR A 52 0.13 4.25 7.03
N ILE A 53 0.72 5.43 6.88
CA ILE A 53 0.00 6.70 6.81
C ILE A 53 -0.95 6.71 5.61
N TYR A 54 -0.47 6.32 4.43
CA TYR A 54 -1.30 6.26 3.24
C TYR A 54 -2.42 5.22 3.35
N LEU A 55 -2.17 4.07 3.98
CA LEU A 55 -3.23 3.08 4.27
C LEU A 55 -4.32 3.66 5.18
N ASN A 56 -3.94 4.35 6.26
CA ASN A 56 -4.91 5.00 7.16
C ASN A 56 -5.65 6.18 6.52
N LEU A 57 -5.08 6.79 5.48
CA LEU A 57 -5.72 7.83 4.66
C LEU A 57 -6.50 7.27 3.46
N GLY A 58 -6.50 5.94 3.26
CA GLY A 58 -7.18 5.28 2.14
C GLY A 58 -6.49 5.38 0.77
N ASP A 59 -5.27 5.91 0.69
CA ASP A 59 -4.51 6.02 -0.57
C ASP A 59 -3.64 4.77 -0.80
N PHE A 60 -4.29 3.67 -1.19
CA PHE A 60 -3.62 2.37 -1.38
C PHE A 60 -2.57 2.40 -2.49
N ARG A 61 -2.75 3.25 -3.50
CA ARG A 61 -1.80 3.41 -4.59
C ARG A 61 -0.48 3.98 -4.10
N GLN A 62 -0.51 5.04 -3.29
CA GLN A 62 0.70 5.58 -2.70
C GLN A 62 1.27 4.66 -1.62
N ALA A 63 0.40 3.99 -0.83
CA ALA A 63 0.85 2.99 0.12
C ALA A 63 1.67 1.88 -0.53
N GLN A 64 1.18 1.32 -1.64
CA GLN A 64 1.90 0.28 -2.38
C GLN A 64 3.23 0.80 -2.93
N LYS A 65 3.25 2.00 -3.50
CA LYS A 65 4.50 2.61 -3.98
C LYS A 65 5.54 2.75 -2.86
N GLN A 66 5.12 3.20 -1.68
CA GLN A 66 6.00 3.33 -0.52
C GLN A 66 6.47 1.97 -0.01
N TYR A 67 5.59 0.97 -0.04
CA TYR A 67 5.92 -0.41 0.29
C TYR A 67 6.97 -1.01 -0.65
N ASP A 68 6.85 -0.79 -1.97
CA ASP A 68 7.81 -1.28 -2.95
C ASP A 68 9.20 -0.65 -2.74
N ILE A 69 9.24 0.65 -2.41
CA ILE A 69 10.50 1.34 -2.06
C ILE A 69 11.09 0.75 -0.78
N TYR A 70 10.27 0.52 0.25
CA TYR A 70 10.69 -0.12 1.49
C TYR A 70 11.33 -1.50 1.23
N LEU A 71 10.72 -2.34 0.39
CA LEU A 71 11.27 -3.66 0.04
C LEU A 71 12.57 -3.56 -0.74
N LYS A 72 12.66 -2.60 -1.67
CA LYS A 72 13.88 -2.36 -2.44
C LYS A 72 15.04 -1.98 -1.53
N LEU A 73 14.83 -1.02 -0.62
CA LEU A 73 15.84 -0.59 0.35
C LEU A 73 16.21 -1.74 1.31
N ALA A 74 15.23 -2.56 1.73
CA ALA A 74 15.51 -3.73 2.58
C ALA A 74 16.44 -4.74 1.90
N ALA A 75 16.20 -5.00 0.61
CA ALA A 75 17.03 -5.90 -0.19
C ALA A 75 18.44 -5.32 -0.46
N GLU A 76 18.55 -4.00 -0.60
CA GLU A 76 19.85 -3.31 -0.73
C GLU A 76 20.65 -3.33 0.58
N GLU A 77 19.99 -3.14 1.73
CA GLU A 77 20.61 -3.24 3.07
C GLU A 77 21.08 -4.67 3.38
N ASN A 78 20.26 -5.67 3.05
CA ASN A 78 20.56 -7.06 3.29
C ASN A 78 19.87 -7.98 2.26
N PRO A 79 20.60 -8.43 1.22
CA PRO A 79 20.06 -9.28 0.16
C PRO A 79 19.53 -10.65 0.62
N HIS A 80 19.95 -11.09 1.81
CA HIS A 80 19.51 -12.35 2.42
C HIS A 80 18.38 -12.16 3.42
N LEU A 81 17.93 -10.93 3.63
CA LEU A 81 16.82 -10.64 4.50
C LEU A 81 15.55 -11.26 3.90
N ARG A 82 14.97 -12.21 4.62
CA ARG A 82 13.63 -12.69 4.31
C ARG A 82 12.68 -11.48 4.35
N LEU A 83 11.92 -11.28 3.28
CA LEU A 83 10.93 -10.19 3.19
C LEU A 83 10.09 -10.22 4.48
N PRO A 84 10.08 -9.12 5.26
CA PRO A 84 9.62 -9.16 6.64
C PRO A 84 8.12 -9.49 6.72
N ARG A 85 7.32 -8.92 5.81
CA ARG A 85 5.89 -9.13 5.62
C ARG A 85 5.53 -8.98 4.13
N SER A 86 4.30 -9.27 3.75
CA SER A 86 3.69 -8.99 2.44
C SER A 86 2.76 -7.77 2.53
N PHE A 87 2.51 -7.09 1.41
CA PHE A 87 1.65 -5.89 1.41
C PHE A 87 0.23 -6.20 1.92
N SER A 88 -0.30 -7.40 1.61
CA SER A 88 -1.59 -7.87 2.09
C SER A 88 -1.64 -8.02 3.62
N GLU A 89 -0.55 -8.46 4.26
CA GLU A 89 -0.46 -8.53 5.72
C GLU A 89 -0.45 -7.12 6.33
N VAL A 90 0.27 -6.18 5.71
CA VAL A 90 0.32 -4.77 6.15
C VAL A 90 -1.05 -4.09 6.05
N ILE A 91 -1.79 -4.31 4.95
CA ILE A 91 -3.18 -3.82 4.82
C ILE A 91 -4.08 -4.38 5.93
N THR A 92 -3.88 -5.66 6.29
CA THR A 92 -4.67 -6.34 7.32
C THR A 92 -4.48 -5.73 8.71
N GLU A 93 -3.27 -5.30 9.03
CA GLU A 93 -2.96 -4.62 10.29
C GLU A 93 -3.59 -3.23 10.40
N CYS A 94 -3.81 -2.52 9.29
CA CYS A 94 -4.35 -1.15 9.27
C CYS A 94 -5.86 -1.03 9.51
N GLY A 95 -6.59 -2.14 9.62
CA GLY A 95 -7.92 -2.16 10.25
C GLY A 95 -9.09 -1.50 9.49
N ASP A 96 -8.88 -0.66 8.47
CA ASP A 96 -9.97 -0.16 7.62
C ASP A 96 -9.73 -0.42 6.13
N MET A 97 -10.60 -1.26 5.58
CA MET A 97 -10.48 -1.88 4.25
C MET A 97 -11.64 -1.52 3.32
N LYS A 98 -12.52 -0.58 3.73
CA LYS A 98 -13.75 -0.25 2.98
C LYS A 98 -13.47 0.55 1.72
N GLU A 99 -12.52 1.49 1.76
CA GLU A 99 -12.11 2.23 0.57
C GLU A 99 -11.37 1.34 -0.43
N THR A 100 -10.54 0.39 0.03
CA THR A 100 -9.85 -0.59 -0.83
C THR A 100 -10.81 -1.48 -1.60
N GLU A 101 -11.82 -2.02 -0.90
CA GLU A 101 -12.86 -2.85 -1.52
C GLU A 101 -13.58 -2.05 -2.62
N THR A 102 -13.84 -0.78 -2.36
CA THR A 102 -14.52 0.13 -3.30
C THR A 102 -13.65 0.44 -4.51
N GLU A 103 -12.39 0.83 -4.31
CA GLU A 103 -11.45 1.21 -5.37
C GLU A 103 -11.14 0.02 -6.28
N TYR A 104 -10.75 -1.13 -5.73
CA TYR A 104 -10.45 -2.30 -6.53
C TYR A 104 -11.69 -2.83 -7.25
N THR A 105 -12.87 -2.79 -6.62
CA THR A 105 -14.13 -3.13 -7.29
C THR A 105 -14.42 -2.18 -8.45
N GLN A 106 -14.10 -0.89 -8.30
CA GLN A 106 -14.31 0.09 -9.36
C GLN A 106 -13.34 -0.11 -10.53
N ILE A 107 -12.05 -0.32 -10.24
CA ILE A 107 -11.03 -0.64 -11.26
C ILE A 107 -11.47 -1.87 -12.04
N MET A 108 -11.81 -2.96 -11.33
CA MET A 108 -12.30 -4.19 -11.95
C MET A 108 -13.55 -3.97 -12.79
N LYS A 109 -14.49 -3.11 -12.37
CA LYS A 109 -15.68 -2.76 -13.19
C LYS A 109 -15.29 -2.03 -14.48
N THR A 110 -14.36 -1.09 -14.40
CA THR A 110 -13.96 -0.24 -15.54
C THR A 110 -13.00 -0.90 -16.53
N GLU A 111 -12.37 -2.02 -16.16
CA GLU A 111 -11.48 -2.75 -17.08
C GLU A 111 -12.24 -3.31 -18.28
N PRO A 112 -11.87 -2.96 -19.53
CA PRO A 112 -12.50 -3.53 -20.72
C PRO A 112 -12.29 -5.05 -20.75
N ALA A 113 -13.37 -5.82 -20.96
CA ALA A 113 -13.29 -7.28 -21.05
C ALA A 113 -12.41 -7.76 -22.21
N ASP A 114 -12.25 -6.93 -23.25
CA ASP A 114 -11.38 -7.17 -24.41
C ASP A 114 -9.98 -6.53 -24.27
N SER A 115 -9.59 -6.08 -23.08
CA SER A 115 -8.23 -5.59 -22.84
C SER A 115 -7.22 -6.72 -23.08
N SER A 116 -6.32 -6.53 -24.04
CA SER A 116 -5.24 -7.48 -24.33
C SER A 116 -4.21 -7.60 -23.20
N SER A 117 -4.27 -6.68 -22.23
CA SER A 117 -3.58 -6.75 -20.94
C SER A 117 -4.63 -6.92 -19.84
N VAL A 118 -5.02 -8.17 -19.58
CA VAL A 118 -5.82 -8.49 -18.41
C VAL A 118 -4.92 -8.38 -17.18
N ASP A 119 -5.22 -7.44 -16.29
CA ASP A 119 -4.48 -7.29 -15.04
C ASP A 119 -5.03 -8.29 -14.01
N PHE A 120 -4.29 -9.37 -13.77
CA PHE A 120 -4.65 -10.38 -12.76
C PHE A 120 -4.38 -9.87 -11.33
N GLU A 121 -3.62 -8.79 -11.18
CA GLU A 121 -3.18 -8.31 -9.88
C GLU A 121 -4.34 -7.77 -9.05
N ILE A 122 -5.24 -6.99 -9.66
CA ILE A 122 -6.42 -6.41 -8.98
C ILE A 122 -7.40 -7.47 -8.46
N PRO A 123 -7.85 -8.47 -9.26
CA PRO A 123 -8.72 -9.53 -8.76
C PRO A 123 -8.05 -10.41 -7.70
N ILE A 124 -6.74 -10.68 -7.82
CA ILE A 124 -5.99 -11.40 -6.78
C ILE A 124 -5.96 -10.59 -5.49
N LYS A 125 -5.69 -9.28 -5.55
CA LYS A 125 -5.69 -8.40 -4.38
C LYS A 125 -7.07 -8.33 -3.69
N LEU A 126 -8.15 -8.21 -4.46
CA LEU A 126 -9.53 -8.29 -3.94
C LEU A 126 -9.84 -9.65 -3.32
N CYS A 127 -9.40 -10.73 -3.95
CA CYS A 127 -9.63 -12.08 -3.45
C CYS A 127 -8.90 -12.30 -2.12
N LEU A 128 -7.63 -11.92 -2.05
CA LEU A 128 -6.83 -11.95 -0.81
C LEU A 128 -7.45 -11.08 0.28
N LEU A 129 -7.97 -9.89 -0.08
CA LEU A 129 -8.69 -9.02 0.85
C LEU A 129 -9.88 -9.75 1.49
N TYR A 130 -10.69 -10.45 0.70
CA TYR A 130 -11.85 -11.19 1.22
C TYR A 130 -11.50 -12.47 1.98
N ILE A 131 -10.49 -13.24 1.51
CA ILE A 131 -9.96 -14.40 2.24
C ILE A 131 -9.48 -13.97 3.63
N ASN A 132 -8.75 -12.86 3.72
CA ASN A 132 -8.22 -12.35 4.98
C ASN A 132 -9.31 -11.79 5.91
N LYS A 133 -10.43 -11.28 5.34
CA LYS A 133 -11.65 -10.94 6.10
C LYS A 133 -12.44 -12.18 6.57
N GLY A 134 -12.06 -13.39 6.15
CA GLY A 134 -12.83 -14.62 6.37
C GLY A 134 -14.09 -14.72 5.50
N ASP A 135 -14.27 -13.81 4.54
CA ASP A 135 -15.39 -13.79 3.60
C ASP A 135 -15.03 -14.61 2.35
N TYR A 136 -14.86 -15.92 2.55
CA TYR A 136 -14.48 -16.85 1.48
C TYR A 136 -15.49 -16.86 0.32
N LYS A 137 -16.76 -16.53 0.60
CA LYS A 137 -17.81 -16.46 -0.40
C LYS A 137 -17.56 -15.32 -1.38
N LYS A 138 -17.29 -14.11 -0.89
CA LYS A 138 -16.94 -12.99 -1.77
C LYS A 138 -15.62 -13.23 -2.51
N ALA A 139 -14.65 -13.89 -1.89
CA ALA A 139 -13.40 -14.28 -2.54
C ALA A 139 -13.64 -15.20 -3.76
N GLU A 140 -14.51 -16.19 -3.60
CA GLU A 140 -14.93 -17.10 -4.67
C GLU A 140 -15.72 -16.37 -5.78
N GLU A 141 -16.59 -15.43 -5.41
CA GLU A 141 -17.32 -14.59 -6.36
C GLU A 141 -16.37 -13.75 -7.24
N ILE A 142 -15.30 -13.20 -6.67
CA ILE A 142 -14.27 -12.46 -7.42
C ILE A 142 -13.57 -13.37 -8.44
N ILE A 143 -13.08 -14.55 -8.01
CA ILE A 143 -12.40 -15.49 -8.91
C ILE A 143 -13.33 -15.96 -10.03
N SER A 144 -14.55 -16.35 -9.67
CA SER A 144 -15.53 -16.89 -10.61
C SER A 144 -16.02 -15.82 -11.60
N GLY A 145 -16.30 -14.61 -11.11
CA GLY A 145 -16.71 -13.47 -11.93
C GLY A 145 -15.63 -13.05 -12.91
N PHE A 146 -14.37 -12.98 -12.44
CA PHE A 146 -13.23 -12.68 -13.29
C PHE A 146 -13.01 -13.75 -14.36
N LYS A 147 -13.02 -15.04 -13.97
CA LYS A 147 -12.91 -16.17 -14.92
C LYS A 147 -14.00 -16.10 -16.00
N ASN A 148 -15.26 -15.89 -15.61
CA ASN A 148 -16.37 -15.84 -16.55
C ASN A 148 -16.30 -14.64 -17.50
N ARG A 149 -15.73 -13.51 -17.06
CA ARG A 149 -15.61 -12.29 -17.87
C ARG A 149 -14.53 -12.39 -18.95
N PHE A 150 -13.37 -12.96 -18.61
CA PHE A 150 -12.21 -12.98 -19.51
C PHE A 150 -11.97 -14.34 -20.18
N TYR A 151 -12.54 -15.42 -19.63
CA TYR A 151 -12.47 -16.77 -20.17
C TYR A 151 -13.84 -17.46 -20.14
N PRO A 152 -14.88 -16.88 -20.79
CA PRO A 152 -16.18 -17.51 -20.85
C PRO A 152 -16.06 -18.86 -21.54
N HIS A 153 -16.59 -19.91 -20.91
CA HIS A 153 -16.73 -21.21 -21.55
C HIS A 153 -17.59 -21.03 -22.80
N LYS A 154 -16.99 -21.16 -23.99
CA LYS A 154 -17.74 -21.28 -25.24
C LYS A 154 -18.46 -22.62 -25.22
N SER A 155 -19.77 -22.57 -24.99
CA SER A 155 -20.71 -23.67 -25.26
C SER A 155 -20.79 -23.95 -26.76
#